data_AF-A0A2T0LAU7-F1
#
_entry.id   AF-A0A2T0LAU7-F1
#
_cell.length_a   1.000
_cell.length_b   1.000
_cell.length_c   1.000
_cell.angle_alpha   90.00
_cell.angle_beta   90.00
_cell.angle_gamma   90.00
#
_symmetry.space_group_name_H-M   'P 1'
#
loop_
_entity.id
_entity.type
_entity.pdbx_description
1 polymer ?
#
loop_
_entity_poly.entity_id
_entity_poly.type
_entity_poly.pdbx_seq_one_letter_code
_entity_poly.pdbx_strand_id
1 'polypeptide(L)'
;MMPKRYIPVLLLASLLWIAGCSPLPEVPLDGRTFLYNRAEYNLHPQLEVKEEATGKAVAETDSGDAIQTIKGLPQDRWLAIRNGHTNRCSVYTEKSIGEISLEEFAPTKMILLEYTPEEKKLATIRDEGKIGRLVRVMSEQPPAKLPEKLKPAHVQYIHLTSDKYQPVVYVLRYETYPGGKRYLIGKKVVELDENFPDILQ
;
A
#
# COMPACT_ATOMS: atom_id res chain seq x y z
N MET A 1 61.02 -19.63 -46.57
CA MET A 1 61.73 -19.80 -45.30
C MET A 1 60.81 -19.38 -44.16
N MET A 2 60.28 -20.35 -43.40
CA MET A 2 59.85 -20.16 -42.00
C MET A 2 61.00 -20.69 -41.10
N PRO A 3 61.06 -20.46 -39.76
CA PRO A 3 60.01 -19.98 -38.83
C PRO A 3 60.49 -18.98 -37.75
N LYS A 4 59.54 -18.42 -36.98
CA LYS A 4 59.62 -18.39 -35.50
C LYS A 4 58.21 -18.23 -34.92
N ARG A 5 57.85 -19.18 -34.05
CA ARG A 5 56.60 -19.28 -33.28
C ARG A 5 56.62 -18.29 -32.10
N TYR A 6 55.46 -17.85 -31.60
CA TYR A 6 54.95 -18.07 -30.23
C TYR A 6 53.49 -17.55 -30.13
N ILE A 7 52.64 -18.34 -29.47
CA ILE A 7 51.23 -18.14 -29.07
C ILE A 7 51.25 -18.24 -27.51
N PRO A 8 50.24 -17.87 -26.67
CA PRO A 8 49.08 -16.94 -26.70
C PRO A 8 49.06 -15.96 -25.49
N VAL A 9 47.91 -15.28 -25.27
CA VAL A 9 47.24 -14.92 -23.99
C VAL A 9 46.97 -13.41 -23.84
N LEU A 10 45.67 -13.08 -23.95
CA LEU A 10 44.84 -12.10 -23.22
C LEU A 10 43.91 -11.41 -24.23
N LEU A 11 42.71 -11.96 -24.48
CA LEU A 11 41.48 -11.76 -23.70
C LEU A 11 41.12 -10.29 -23.46
N LEU A 12 39.89 -9.97 -23.90
CA LEU A 12 38.99 -8.92 -23.41
C LEU A 12 39.38 -7.45 -23.63
N ALA A 13 38.80 -6.83 -24.67
CA ALA A 13 38.34 -5.44 -24.58
C ALA A 13 37.31 -5.06 -25.66
N SER A 14 36.51 -5.99 -26.18
CA SER A 14 35.40 -5.66 -27.09
C SER A 14 34.12 -6.24 -26.53
N LEU A 15 33.22 -5.33 -26.11
CA LEU A 15 31.81 -5.50 -25.69
C LEU A 15 31.56 -4.92 -24.29
N LEU A 16 31.67 -3.60 -24.16
CA LEU A 16 31.00 -2.89 -23.09
C LEU A 16 30.29 -1.67 -23.69
N TRP A 17 29.00 -1.59 -23.36
CA TRP A 17 28.07 -0.48 -23.57
C TRP A 17 27.21 -0.52 -24.83
N ILE A 18 26.42 -1.59 -24.95
CA ILE A 18 25.01 -1.39 -25.27
C ILE A 18 24.26 -1.39 -23.94
N ALA A 19 24.04 -0.20 -23.41
CA ALA A 19 22.94 0.05 -22.48
C ALA A 19 21.66 0.09 -23.32
N GLY A 20 20.63 -0.67 -22.94
CA GLY A 20 19.29 -0.50 -23.50
C GLY A 20 18.53 -1.79 -23.73
N CYS A 21 17.65 -2.11 -22.79
CA CYS A 21 16.50 -3.02 -22.90
C CYS A 21 16.80 -4.50 -23.21
N SER A 22 16.87 -5.30 -22.15
CA SER A 22 16.22 -6.61 -22.17
C SER A 22 15.01 -6.52 -21.23
N PRO A 23 13.78 -6.85 -21.66
CA PRO A 23 12.74 -7.14 -20.69
C PRO A 23 13.25 -8.31 -19.85
N LEU A 24 13.47 -8.06 -18.56
CA LEU A 24 13.78 -9.14 -17.62
C LEU A 24 12.67 -10.18 -17.77
N PRO A 25 13.00 -11.47 -17.83
CA PRO A 25 11.99 -12.51 -17.91
C PRO A 25 11.03 -12.31 -16.73
N GLU A 26 9.73 -12.27 -17.02
CA GLU A 26 8.70 -12.44 -15.98
C GLU A 26 8.97 -13.79 -15.32
N VAL A 27 9.68 -13.74 -14.20
CA VAL A 27 9.86 -14.89 -13.33
C VAL A 27 8.46 -15.19 -12.80
N PRO A 28 7.94 -16.42 -12.96
CA PRO A 28 6.66 -16.78 -12.39
C PRO A 28 6.69 -16.43 -10.89
N LEU A 29 5.69 -15.65 -10.44
CA LEU A 29 5.48 -15.36 -9.03
C LEU A 29 5.35 -16.69 -8.32
N ASP A 30 6.42 -17.15 -7.68
CA ASP A 30 6.35 -18.32 -6.80
C ASP A 30 5.68 -17.82 -5.52
N GLY A 31 4.34 -17.80 -5.59
CA GLY A 31 3.38 -17.15 -4.72
C GLY A 31 3.27 -17.82 -3.36
N ARG A 32 4.38 -17.89 -2.64
CA ARG A 32 4.38 -18.32 -1.25
C ARG A 32 3.65 -17.26 -0.44
N THR A 33 2.48 -17.66 0.03
CA THR A 33 1.63 -16.87 0.91
C THR A 33 1.70 -17.46 2.31
N PHE A 34 1.63 -16.62 3.34
CA PHE A 34 1.38 -17.08 4.70
C PHE A 34 0.40 -16.17 5.41
N LEU A 35 -0.28 -16.71 6.41
CA LEU A 35 -1.22 -15.96 7.23
C LEU A 35 -0.52 -15.54 8.52
N TYR A 36 -0.58 -14.25 8.84
CA TYR A 36 -0.11 -13.71 10.11
C TYR A 36 -1.06 -12.66 10.62
N ASN A 37 -1.47 -12.80 11.88
CA ASN A 37 -2.42 -11.90 12.53
C ASN A 37 -3.68 -11.61 11.68
N ARG A 38 -4.24 -12.64 11.04
CA ARG A 38 -5.39 -12.57 10.12
C ARG A 38 -5.17 -11.76 8.84
N ALA A 39 -3.93 -11.38 8.53
CA ALA A 39 -3.53 -10.80 7.25
C ALA A 39 -2.75 -11.81 6.40
N GLU A 40 -2.91 -11.73 5.08
CA GLU A 40 -2.21 -12.55 4.10
C GLU A 40 -0.94 -11.82 3.66
N TYR A 41 0.21 -12.49 3.73
CA TYR A 41 1.51 -11.96 3.33
C TYR A 41 2.08 -12.77 2.18
N ASN A 42 2.61 -12.09 1.17
CA ASN A 42 3.22 -12.71 0.00
C ASN A 42 4.73 -12.48 0.00
N LEU A 43 5.48 -13.50 -0.42
CA LEU A 43 6.91 -13.39 -0.63
C LEU A 43 7.20 -12.30 -1.67
N HIS A 44 8.05 -11.34 -1.32
CA HIS A 44 8.50 -10.29 -2.23
C HIS A 44 9.71 -10.80 -3.02
N PRO A 45 9.56 -11.17 -4.31
CA PRO A 45 10.54 -11.99 -5.03
C PRO A 45 11.90 -11.31 -5.25
N GLN A 46 11.96 -9.99 -5.17
CA GLN A 46 13.17 -9.20 -5.39
C GLN A 46 13.82 -8.66 -4.11
N LEU A 47 13.22 -8.93 -2.95
CA LEU A 47 13.66 -8.32 -1.69
C LEU A 47 14.12 -9.40 -0.70
N GLU A 48 15.42 -9.47 -0.52
CA GLU A 48 16.07 -10.22 0.55
C GLU A 48 16.78 -9.22 1.47
N VAL A 49 16.71 -9.48 2.77
CA VAL A 49 17.45 -8.69 3.75
C VAL A 49 18.45 -9.59 4.47
N LYS A 50 19.58 -9.03 4.87
CA LYS A 50 20.51 -9.72 5.76
C LYS A 50 19.90 -9.88 7.15
N GLU A 51 20.29 -10.94 7.86
CA GLU A 51 19.86 -11.21 9.24
C GLU A 51 20.09 -9.99 10.17
N GLU A 52 21.15 -9.22 9.97
CA GLU A 52 21.43 -7.99 10.73
C GLU A 52 20.37 -6.88 10.58
N ALA A 53 19.65 -6.85 9.46
CA ALA A 53 18.55 -5.92 9.20
C ALA A 53 17.22 -6.39 9.81
N THR A 54 17.14 -7.64 10.26
CA THR A 54 15.98 -8.15 10.99
C THR A 54 15.91 -7.55 12.40
N GLY A 55 14.69 -7.43 12.91
CA GLY A 55 14.39 -7.00 14.27
C GLY A 55 14.02 -8.19 15.15
N LYS A 56 13.07 -7.97 16.06
CA LYS A 56 12.62 -9.00 17.01
C LYS A 56 11.82 -10.09 16.30
N ALA A 57 11.93 -11.32 16.79
CA ALA A 57 10.98 -12.38 16.46
C ALA A 57 9.59 -12.03 17.01
N VAL A 58 8.56 -12.24 16.20
CA VAL A 58 7.16 -11.92 16.53
C VAL A 58 6.23 -13.12 16.42
N ALA A 59 6.66 -14.19 15.76
CA ALA A 59 5.97 -15.46 15.66
C ALA A 59 6.92 -16.53 15.08
N GLU A 60 6.40 -17.73 14.90
CA GLU A 60 7.04 -18.87 14.25
C GLU A 60 6.06 -19.44 13.23
N THR A 61 6.56 -19.91 12.09
CA THR A 61 5.76 -20.61 11.08
C THR A 61 5.54 -22.07 11.49
N ASP A 62 4.62 -22.77 10.82
CA ASP A 62 4.39 -24.21 11.07
C ASP A 62 5.62 -25.09 10.80
N SER A 63 6.55 -24.60 9.95
CA SER A 63 7.84 -25.25 9.68
C SER A 63 8.92 -24.97 10.72
N GLY A 64 8.64 -24.14 11.72
CA GLY A 64 9.58 -23.76 12.78
C GLY A 64 10.46 -22.55 12.45
N ASP A 65 10.20 -21.88 11.32
CA ASP A 65 10.96 -20.69 10.93
C ASP A 65 10.47 -19.45 11.69
N ALA A 66 11.39 -18.68 12.27
CA ALA A 66 11.05 -17.45 12.98
C ALA A 66 10.55 -16.36 12.01
N ILE A 67 9.38 -15.80 12.31
CA ILE A 67 8.83 -14.59 11.67
C ILE A 67 9.36 -13.38 12.44
N GLN A 68 10.06 -12.49 11.76
CA GLN A 68 10.76 -11.36 12.35
C GLN A 68 10.29 -10.04 11.75
N THR A 69 10.38 -8.96 12.54
CA THR A 69 10.23 -7.60 12.00
C THR A 69 11.46 -7.22 11.16
N ILE A 70 11.36 -6.17 10.35
CA ILE A 70 12.50 -5.57 9.63
C ILE A 70 12.78 -4.20 10.23
N LYS A 71 14.03 -3.91 10.59
CA LYS A 71 14.42 -2.63 11.19
C LYS A 71 14.09 -1.48 10.24
N GLY A 72 13.38 -0.48 10.74
CA GLY A 72 13.00 0.70 9.96
C GLY A 72 11.84 0.50 8.99
N LEU A 73 11.26 -0.71 8.90
CA LEU A 73 10.05 -0.96 8.12
C LEU A 73 8.85 -1.22 9.05
N PRO A 74 7.63 -0.85 8.62
CA PRO A 74 6.44 -0.98 9.44
C PRO A 74 5.97 -2.46 9.47
N GLN A 75 5.84 -3.02 10.69
CA GLN A 75 5.57 -4.44 10.94
C GLN A 75 4.21 -4.91 10.38
N ASP A 76 3.22 -4.02 10.35
CA ASP A 76 1.90 -4.29 9.77
C ASP A 76 1.98 -4.63 8.28
N ARG A 77 3.00 -4.13 7.57
CA ARG A 77 3.16 -4.32 6.13
C ARG A 77 4.32 -5.21 5.72
N TRP A 78 5.35 -5.33 6.55
CA TRP A 78 6.60 -5.98 6.17
C TRP A 78 7.10 -6.93 7.26
N LEU A 79 7.41 -8.15 6.85
CA LEU A 79 7.92 -9.21 7.70
C LEU A 79 9.08 -9.93 7.01
N ALA A 80 9.95 -10.56 7.78
CA ALA A 80 11.05 -11.37 7.28
C ALA A 80 10.97 -12.78 7.87
N ILE A 81 11.24 -13.79 7.04
CA ILE A 81 11.38 -15.18 7.47
C ILE A 81 12.74 -15.67 7.00
N ARG A 82 13.50 -16.28 7.90
CA ARG A 82 14.81 -16.84 7.56
C ARG A 82 14.61 -18.08 6.70
N ASN A 83 15.28 -18.13 5.55
CA ASN A 83 15.37 -19.38 4.78
C ASN A 83 16.58 -20.18 5.28
N GLY A 84 16.35 -21.44 5.61
CA GLY A 84 17.35 -22.36 6.15
C GLY A 84 18.71 -22.29 5.44
N HIS A 85 19.77 -22.23 6.26
CA HIS A 85 21.20 -22.24 5.93
C HIS A 85 21.84 -20.97 5.35
N THR A 86 21.10 -19.90 5.10
CA THR A 86 21.71 -18.60 4.69
C THR A 86 21.66 -17.56 5.82
N ASN A 87 22.46 -16.49 5.69
CA ASN A 87 22.37 -15.29 6.52
C ASN A 87 21.40 -14.24 5.93
N ARG A 88 20.53 -14.69 5.01
CA ARG A 88 19.51 -13.87 4.36
C ARG A 88 18.13 -14.35 4.78
N CYS A 89 17.23 -13.39 4.84
CA CYS A 89 15.82 -13.60 5.12
C CYS A 89 15.03 -13.21 3.88
N SER A 90 14.05 -14.04 3.54
CA SER A 90 13.01 -13.69 2.59
C SER A 90 12.14 -12.59 3.18
N VAL A 91 11.90 -11.53 2.43
CA VAL A 91 10.97 -10.48 2.83
C VAL A 91 9.59 -10.79 2.29
N TYR A 92 8.61 -10.64 3.15
CA TYR A 92 7.21 -10.76 2.82
C TYR A 92 6.54 -9.42 3.04
N THR A 93 5.65 -9.08 2.12
CA THR A 93 4.83 -7.89 2.20
C THR A 93 3.39 -8.32 2.38
N GLU A 94 2.63 -7.56 3.16
CA GLU A 94 1.18 -7.73 3.22
C GLU A 94 0.68 -7.71 1.78
N LYS A 95 -0.07 -8.74 1.40
CA LYS A 95 -0.73 -8.78 0.12
C LYS A 95 -1.61 -7.54 0.08
N SER A 96 -1.22 -6.57 -0.74
CA SER A 96 -2.15 -5.56 -1.18
C SER A 96 -3.21 -6.36 -1.93
N ILE A 97 -4.35 -6.58 -1.29
CA ILE A 97 -5.55 -7.05 -1.95
C ILE A 97 -5.83 -5.90 -2.93
N GLY A 98 -5.36 -6.03 -4.17
CA GLY A 98 -5.54 -5.02 -5.20
C GLY A 98 -7.00 -4.58 -5.18
N GLU A 99 -7.26 -3.30 -5.46
CA GLU A 99 -8.54 -2.61 -5.26
C GLU A 99 -9.68 -3.47 -4.67
N ILE A 100 -9.73 -3.61 -3.34
CA ILE A 100 -10.92 -4.17 -2.70
C ILE A 100 -12.10 -3.29 -3.12
N SER A 101 -13.10 -3.89 -3.76
CA SER A 101 -14.34 -3.20 -4.07
C SER A 101 -14.99 -2.76 -2.77
N LEU A 102 -15.65 -1.60 -2.75
CA LEU A 102 -16.29 -1.13 -1.51
C LEU A 102 -17.43 -2.05 -1.05
N GLU A 103 -17.95 -2.88 -1.95
CA GLU A 103 -18.92 -3.94 -1.67
C GLU A 103 -18.28 -5.09 -0.89
N GLU A 104 -17.13 -5.60 -1.33
CA GLU A 104 -16.38 -6.63 -0.60
C GLU A 104 -15.83 -6.10 0.72
N PHE A 105 -15.43 -4.82 0.75
CA PHE A 105 -14.96 -4.16 1.96
C PHE A 105 -15.98 -4.23 3.11
N ALA A 106 -17.29 -4.28 2.80
CA ALA A 106 -18.37 -4.41 3.77
C ALA A 106 -18.20 -3.48 5.00
N PRO A 107 -18.21 -2.15 4.80
CA PRO A 107 -17.91 -1.20 5.85
C PRO A 107 -18.96 -1.21 6.97
N THR A 108 -18.51 -1.27 8.22
CA THR A 108 -19.37 -1.38 9.41
C THR A 108 -19.47 -0.08 10.22
N LYS A 109 -18.49 0.81 10.07
CA LYS A 109 -18.51 2.14 10.71
C LYS A 109 -17.61 3.11 9.95
N MET A 110 -17.91 4.39 10.10
CA MET A 110 -17.05 5.49 9.66
C MET A 110 -16.67 6.34 10.88
N ILE A 111 -15.38 6.66 11.01
CA ILE A 111 -14.86 7.51 12.07
C ILE A 111 -14.43 8.83 11.43
N LEU A 112 -14.97 9.94 11.95
CA LEU A 112 -14.65 11.28 11.49
C LEU A 112 -13.61 11.90 12.38
N LEU A 113 -12.54 12.39 11.76
CA LEU A 113 -11.42 13.02 12.42
C LEU A 113 -11.17 14.39 11.79
N GLU A 114 -10.70 15.31 12.60
CA GLU A 114 -10.18 16.61 12.19
C GLU A 114 -8.74 16.71 12.69
N TYR A 115 -7.80 16.90 11.77
CA TYR A 115 -6.41 17.16 12.15
C TYR A 115 -6.23 18.65 12.41
N THR A 116 -6.47 19.03 13.66
CA THR A 116 -5.92 20.26 14.26
C THR A 116 -4.53 19.95 14.83
N PRO A 117 -3.76 20.88 15.46
CA PRO A 117 -2.48 20.52 16.09
C PRO A 117 -2.51 19.28 16.99
N GLU A 118 -3.69 18.87 17.45
CA GLU A 118 -3.99 17.53 17.96
C GLU A 118 -5.07 16.86 17.10
N GLU A 119 -5.01 15.54 16.94
CA GLU A 119 -6.03 14.76 16.25
C GLU A 119 -7.33 14.77 17.07
N LYS A 120 -8.37 15.39 16.54
CA LYS A 120 -9.68 15.46 17.20
C LYS A 120 -10.66 14.52 16.52
N LYS A 121 -11.11 13.51 17.25
CA LYS A 121 -12.22 12.66 16.82
C LYS A 121 -13.54 13.44 16.92
N LEU A 122 -14.19 13.67 15.78
CA LEU A 122 -15.45 14.39 15.68
C LEU A 122 -16.65 13.48 15.96
N ALA A 123 -16.67 12.31 15.31
CA ALA A 123 -17.81 11.39 15.44
C ALA A 123 -17.44 9.94 15.11
N THR A 124 -18.32 9.02 15.50
CA THR A 124 -18.36 7.65 14.97
C THR A 124 -19.77 7.39 14.49
N ILE A 125 -19.92 7.09 13.21
CA ILE A 125 -21.21 6.84 12.58
C ILE A 125 -21.26 5.35 12.21
N ARG A 126 -22.36 4.70 12.61
CA ARG A 126 -22.68 3.30 12.30
C ARG A 126 -23.96 3.17 11.47
N ASP A 127 -24.49 4.30 10.99
CA ASP A 127 -25.69 4.35 10.17
C ASP A 127 -25.39 3.79 8.78
N GLU A 128 -26.03 2.67 8.44
CA GLU A 128 -25.82 1.95 7.19
C GLU A 128 -26.18 2.81 5.95
N GLY A 129 -27.19 3.69 6.08
CA GLY A 129 -27.58 4.60 5.02
C GLY A 129 -26.50 5.65 4.72
N LYS A 130 -25.88 6.23 5.76
CA LYS A 130 -24.76 7.18 5.63
C LYS A 130 -23.51 6.52 5.05
N ILE A 131 -23.18 5.32 5.55
CA ILE A 131 -22.05 4.53 5.07
C ILE A 131 -22.26 4.13 3.60
N GLY A 132 -23.44 3.62 3.26
CA GLY A 132 -23.82 3.25 1.90
C GLY A 132 -23.78 4.42 0.93
N ARG A 133 -24.18 5.63 1.36
CA ARG A 133 -24.05 6.86 0.54
C ARG A 133 -22.59 7.20 0.23
N LEU A 134 -21.69 7.14 1.21
CA LEU A 134 -20.26 7.37 0.99
C LEU A 134 -19.68 6.36 0.00
N VAL A 135 -20.02 5.08 0.19
CA VAL A 135 -19.63 4.00 -0.73
C VAL A 135 -20.12 4.30 -2.15
N ARG A 136 -21.40 4.63 -2.28
CA ARG A 136 -22.04 4.94 -3.56
C ARG A 136 -21.35 6.10 -4.29
N VAL A 137 -21.04 7.19 -3.59
CA VAL A 137 -20.29 8.33 -4.15
C VAL A 137 -18.94 7.88 -4.70
N MET A 138 -18.17 7.17 -3.88
CA MET A 138 -16.83 6.75 -4.26
C MET A 138 -16.84 5.65 -5.33
N SER A 139 -17.90 4.88 -5.47
CA SER A 139 -18.04 3.90 -6.55
C SER A 139 -18.56 4.54 -7.84
N GLU A 140 -19.69 5.24 -7.78
CA GLU A 140 -20.50 5.61 -8.95
C GLU A 140 -20.15 6.99 -9.54
N GLN A 141 -19.73 7.97 -8.73
CA GLN A 141 -19.51 9.32 -9.26
C GLN A 141 -18.26 9.39 -10.15
N PRO A 142 -18.30 10.15 -11.26
CA PRO A 142 -17.16 10.27 -12.15
C PRO A 142 -15.98 10.97 -11.45
N PRO A 143 -14.73 10.63 -11.81
CA PRO A 143 -13.57 11.35 -11.31
C PRO A 143 -13.64 12.84 -11.65
N ALA A 144 -13.42 13.68 -10.65
CA ALA A 144 -13.27 15.12 -10.81
C ALA A 144 -11.77 15.51 -10.80
N LYS A 145 -11.47 16.69 -11.33
CA LYS A 145 -10.13 17.28 -11.20
C LYS A 145 -10.09 18.14 -9.95
N LEU A 146 -9.13 17.88 -9.06
CA LEU A 146 -8.88 18.75 -7.92
C LEU A 146 -8.24 20.06 -8.41
N PRO A 147 -8.73 21.24 -8.01
CA PRO A 147 -8.09 22.50 -8.39
C PRO A 147 -6.66 22.60 -7.82
N GLU A 148 -5.67 22.84 -8.67
CA GLU A 148 -4.25 22.87 -8.28
C GLU A 148 -3.92 23.91 -7.19
N LYS A 149 -4.69 25.00 -7.15
CA LYS A 149 -4.52 26.11 -6.20
C LYS A 149 -5.54 26.10 -5.06
N LEU A 150 -6.24 24.98 -4.85
CA LEU A 150 -7.21 24.87 -3.76
C LEU A 150 -6.51 25.00 -2.41
N LYS A 151 -6.79 26.09 -1.70
CA LYS A 151 -6.50 26.23 -0.27
C LYS A 151 -7.78 25.87 0.48
N PRO A 152 -7.90 24.66 1.05
CA PRO A 152 -9.14 24.24 1.68
C PRO A 152 -9.41 25.11 2.91
N ALA A 153 -10.65 25.61 3.03
CA ALA A 153 -11.13 26.31 4.22
C ALA A 153 -11.26 25.36 5.42
N HIS A 154 -11.56 24.09 5.15
CA HIS A 154 -11.72 23.04 6.15
C HIS A 154 -11.31 21.68 5.60
N VAL A 155 -10.75 20.81 6.44
CA VAL A 155 -10.32 19.46 6.06
C VAL A 155 -10.78 18.45 7.11
N GLN A 156 -11.46 17.41 6.66
CA GLN A 156 -11.92 16.30 7.50
C GLN A 156 -11.43 14.97 6.93
N TYR A 157 -11.19 14.02 7.82
CA TYR A 157 -10.72 12.69 7.50
C TYR A 157 -11.80 11.70 7.88
N ILE A 158 -12.10 10.79 6.96
CA ILE A 158 -13.12 9.77 7.11
C ILE A 158 -12.44 8.42 7.06
N HIS A 159 -12.35 7.77 8.21
CA HIS A 159 -11.83 6.40 8.33
C HIS A 159 -13.00 5.44 8.18
N LEU A 160 -13.15 4.87 7.00
CA LEU A 160 -14.13 3.84 6.71
C LEU A 160 -13.55 2.49 7.14
N THR A 161 -14.14 1.84 8.11
CA THR A 161 -13.58 0.60 8.68
C THR A 161 -14.44 -0.61 8.36
N SER A 162 -13.78 -1.76 8.25
CA SER A 162 -14.40 -3.07 8.10
C SER A 162 -13.98 -3.95 9.27
N ASP A 163 -14.78 -4.98 9.55
CA ASP A 163 -14.41 -6.03 10.52
C ASP A 163 -13.40 -7.02 9.91
N LYS A 164 -13.27 -7.03 8.57
CA LYS A 164 -12.41 -7.95 7.82
C LYS A 164 -11.12 -7.31 7.31
N TYR A 165 -11.16 -6.01 7.03
CA TYR A 165 -10.09 -5.30 6.33
C TYR A 165 -9.65 -4.04 7.08
N GLN A 166 -8.40 -3.62 6.84
CA GLN A 166 -7.84 -2.37 7.38
C GLN A 166 -8.68 -1.15 6.96
N PRO A 167 -8.76 -0.11 7.79
CA PRO A 167 -9.52 1.10 7.45
C PRO A 167 -9.06 1.75 6.13
N VAL A 168 -10.02 2.15 5.32
CA VAL A 168 -9.80 3.02 4.15
C VAL A 168 -9.99 4.47 4.59
N VAL A 169 -9.02 5.32 4.28
CA VAL A 169 -9.05 6.74 4.65
C VAL A 169 -9.44 7.58 3.44
N TYR A 170 -10.46 8.42 3.62
CA TYR A 170 -10.83 9.48 2.69
C TYR A 170 -10.56 10.84 3.30
N VAL A 171 -10.20 11.82 2.46
CA VAL A 171 -10.01 13.21 2.86
C VAL A 171 -11.07 14.06 2.21
N LEU A 172 -11.92 14.67 3.02
CA LEU A 172 -12.92 15.63 2.60
C LEU A 172 -12.36 17.04 2.74
N ARG A 173 -12.25 17.75 1.61
CA ARG A 173 -11.77 19.13 1.55
C ARG A 173 -12.90 20.06 1.16
N TYR A 174 -13.02 21.15 1.89
CA TYR A 174 -14.01 22.19 1.65
C TYR A 174 -13.33 23.39 1.00
N GLU A 175 -13.85 23.86 -0.14
CA GLU A 175 -13.38 25.10 -0.76
C GLU A 175 -13.77 26.32 0.08
N THR A 176 -15.03 26.37 0.54
CA THR A 176 -15.52 27.31 1.55
C THR A 176 -16.20 26.53 2.68
N TYR A 177 -16.32 27.10 3.88
CA TYR A 177 -16.99 26.41 4.99
C TYR A 177 -17.71 27.41 5.91
N PRO A 178 -18.98 27.17 6.29
CA PRO A 178 -19.87 26.11 5.78
C PRO A 178 -20.35 26.40 4.34
N GLY A 179 -20.51 25.36 3.50
CA GLY A 179 -21.05 25.47 2.12
C GLY A 179 -20.02 25.33 0.99
N GLY A 180 -20.42 25.64 -0.24
CA GLY A 180 -19.56 25.62 -1.43
C GLY A 180 -19.11 24.23 -1.90
N LYS A 181 -18.16 24.22 -2.85
CA LYS A 181 -17.65 22.99 -3.46
C LYS A 181 -16.85 22.18 -2.46
N ARG A 182 -17.05 20.87 -2.50
CA ARG A 182 -16.41 19.91 -1.61
C ARG A 182 -15.78 18.82 -2.45
N TYR A 183 -14.58 18.39 -2.07
CA TYR A 183 -13.85 17.36 -2.79
C TYR A 183 -13.57 16.21 -1.84
N LEU A 184 -14.09 15.03 -2.16
CA LEU A 184 -13.79 13.80 -1.47
C LEU A 184 -12.63 13.10 -2.19
N ILE A 185 -11.55 12.87 -1.47
CA ILE A 185 -10.29 12.36 -2.01
C ILE A 185 -10.04 10.99 -1.44
N GLY A 186 -9.97 9.99 -2.32
CA GLY A 186 -9.50 8.64 -2.03
C GLY A 186 -8.65 8.14 -3.20
N LYS A 187 -9.01 6.96 -3.74
CA LYS A 187 -8.38 6.44 -4.97
C LYS A 187 -8.64 7.32 -6.20
N LYS A 188 -9.80 7.96 -6.24
CA LYS A 188 -10.14 9.04 -7.17
C LYS A 188 -10.57 10.27 -6.38
N VAL A 189 -10.55 11.42 -7.06
CA VAL A 189 -11.15 12.65 -6.54
C VAL A 189 -12.58 12.72 -7.04
N VAL A 190 -13.49 13.09 -6.16
CA VAL A 190 -14.91 13.28 -6.47
C VAL A 190 -15.34 14.66 -5.99
N GLU A 191 -15.98 15.42 -6.86
CA GLU A 191 -16.60 16.71 -6.49
C GLU A 191 -18.03 16.40 -5.99
N LEU A 192 -18.32 16.79 -4.75
CA LEU A 192 -19.63 16.62 -4.15
C LEU A 192 -20.48 17.86 -4.43
N ASP A 193 -21.66 17.65 -4.99
CA ASP A 193 -22.62 18.73 -5.23
C ASP A 193 -23.19 19.32 -3.92
N GLU A 194 -23.82 20.49 -4.02
CA GLU A 194 -24.43 21.18 -2.86
C GLU A 194 -25.66 20.43 -2.30
N ASN A 195 -26.32 19.61 -3.12
CA ASN A 195 -27.49 18.81 -2.76
C ASN A 195 -27.11 17.49 -2.08
N PHE A 196 -25.83 17.14 -2.07
CA PHE A 196 -25.36 15.97 -1.36
C PHE A 196 -25.53 16.26 0.12
N PRO A 197 -26.40 15.51 0.82
CA PRO A 197 -26.62 15.72 2.25
C PRO A 197 -25.26 15.69 2.91
N ASP A 198 -25.06 16.56 3.89
CA ASP A 198 -23.83 16.54 4.66
C ASP A 198 -23.70 15.11 5.19
N ILE A 199 -22.78 14.31 4.62
CA ILE A 199 -22.66 12.86 4.87
C ILE A 199 -22.45 12.60 6.37
N LEU A 200 -22.08 13.68 7.06
CA LEU A 200 -21.52 13.79 8.38
C LEU A 200 -22.51 14.42 9.39
N GLN A 201 -23.66 14.95 8.97
CA GLN A 201 -24.75 15.43 9.85
C GLN A 201 -25.77 14.33 10.11
#